data_AF-A0A661QYA8-F1
#
_entry.id   AF-A0A661QYA8-F1
#
_cell.length_a   1.000
_cell.length_b   1.000
_cell.length_c   1.000
_cell.angle_alpha   90.00
_cell.angle_beta   90.00
_cell.angle_gamma   90.00
#
_symmetry.space_group_name_H-M   'P 1'
#
loop_
_entity.id
_entity.type
_entity.pdbx_description
1 polymer ?
#
loop_
_entity_poly.entity_id
_entity_poly.type
_entity_poly.pdbx_seq_one_letter_code
_entity_poly.pdbx_strand_id
1 'polypeptide(L)'
;VFSLVGGLIPTSVIGAAPLYAPSKNLVSTTTGFVIQGGQSGQVVGPPVLAWLVSTTGTWSAGAWFLGGVALIGVLLSLCLARLKDLE
;
A
#
# COMPACT_ATOMS: atom_id res chain seq x y z
N VAL A 1 2.24 17.09 -10.01
CA VAL A 1 1.78 15.74 -10.44
C VAL A 1 2.18 14.67 -9.43
N PHE A 2 3.46 14.48 -9.12
CA PHE A 2 3.91 13.46 -8.15
C PHE A 2 3.17 13.52 -6.80
N SER A 3 3.21 14.65 -6.08
CA SER A 3 2.54 14.76 -4.77
C SER A 3 1.02 14.74 -4.86
N LEU A 4 0.45 15.21 -5.98
CA LEU A 4 -0.98 15.14 -6.24
C LEU A 4 -1.42 13.68 -6.32
N VAL A 5 -0.75 12.87 -7.14
CA VAL A 5 -1.07 11.44 -7.32
C VAL A 5 -0.69 10.64 -6.07
N GLY A 6 0.47 10.92 -5.48
CA GLY A 6 0.95 10.24 -4.28
C GLY A 6 0.06 10.47 -3.07
N GLY A 7 -0.54 11.65 -2.94
CA GLY A 7 -1.50 11.96 -1.87
C GLY A 7 -2.84 11.23 -2.02
N LEU A 8 -3.26 10.90 -3.25
CA LEU A 8 -4.54 10.20 -3.47
C LEU A 8 -4.54 8.78 -2.88
N ILE A 9 -3.39 8.10 -2.84
CA ILE A 9 -3.29 6.72 -2.34
C ILE A 9 -3.74 6.61 -0.87
N PRO A 10 -3.08 7.27 0.12
CA PRO A 10 -3.48 7.14 1.52
C PRO A 10 -4.89 7.69 1.77
N THR A 11 -5.29 8.79 1.11
CA THR A 11 -6.63 9.35 1.26
C THR A 11 -7.71 8.39 0.78
N SER A 12 -7.49 7.69 -0.34
CA SER A 12 -8.46 6.73 -0.87
C SER A 12 -8.58 5.49 0.03
N VAL A 13 -7.47 4.93 0.51
CA VAL A 13 -7.48 3.72 1.34
C VAL A 13 -8.11 4.01 2.71
N ILE A 14 -7.75 5.12 3.37
CA ILE A 14 -8.34 5.51 4.66
C ILE A 14 -9.81 5.87 4.49
N GLY A 15 -10.18 6.62 3.45
CA GLY A 15 -11.57 6.97 3.15
C GLY A 15 -12.45 5.75 2.84
N ALA A 16 -11.88 4.70 2.28
CA ALA A 16 -12.56 3.44 2.00
C ALA A 16 -12.74 2.56 3.24
N ALA A 17 -11.90 2.68 4.28
CA ALA A 17 -11.89 1.78 5.44
C ALA A 17 -13.28 1.55 6.10
N PRO A 18 -14.15 2.57 6.28
CA PRO A 18 -15.49 2.35 6.83
C PRO A 18 -16.42 1.54 5.91
N LEU A 19 -16.21 1.58 4.59
CA LEU A 19 -17.01 0.86 3.60
C LEU A 19 -16.69 -0.64 3.55
N TYR A 20 -15.51 -1.03 4.04
CA TYR A 20 -15.00 -2.40 4.07
C TYR A 20 -14.90 -2.95 5.50
N ALA A 21 -15.35 -2.21 6.51
CA ALA A 21 -15.35 -2.67 7.88
C ALA A 21 -16.42 -3.76 8.07
N PRO A 22 -16.11 -4.93 8.69
CA PRO A 22 -17.08 -6.01 8.87
C PRO A 22 -18.32 -5.64 9.69
N SER A 23 -18.19 -4.63 10.56
CA SER A 23 -19.31 -4.02 11.28
C SER A 23 -18.98 -2.60 11.70
N LYS A 24 -20.00 -1.81 12.07
CA LYS A 24 -19.83 -0.42 12.53
C LYS A 24 -18.88 -0.28 13.73
N ASN A 25 -18.85 -1.28 14.61
CA ASN A 25 -18.00 -1.27 15.81
C ASN A 25 -16.51 -1.53 15.48
N LEU A 26 -16.21 -2.05 14.30
CA LEU A 26 -14.85 -2.42 13.88
C LEU A 26 -14.23 -1.43 12.89
N VAL A 27 -14.90 -0.31 12.59
CA VAL A 27 -14.37 0.74 11.70
C VAL A 27 -13.03 1.26 12.22
N SER A 28 -12.94 1.57 13.52
CA SER A 28 -11.69 2.04 14.15
C SER A 28 -10.57 1.01 14.01
N THR A 29 -10.87 -0.27 14.24
CA THR A 29 -9.89 -1.36 14.11
C THR A 29 -9.43 -1.52 12.67
N THR A 30 -10.35 -1.43 11.70
CA THR A 30 -10.06 -1.52 10.25
C THR A 30 -9.12 -0.40 9.81
N THR A 31 -9.43 0.85 10.19
CA THR A 31 -8.57 2.00 9.93
C THR A 31 -7.21 1.86 10.63
N GLY A 32 -7.17 1.31 11.85
CA GLY A 32 -5.93 1.01 12.57
C GLY A 32 -5.02 0.05 11.80
N PHE A 33 -5.57 -1.04 11.26
CA PHE A 33 -4.82 -1.99 10.42
C PHE A 33 -4.31 -1.34 9.13
N VAL A 34 -5.11 -0.49 8.48
CA VAL A 34 -4.67 0.28 7.30
C VAL A 34 -3.44 1.12 7.63
N ILE A 35 -3.47 1.87 8.75
CA ILE A 35 -2.35 2.71 9.17
C ILE A 35 -1.13 1.86 9.51
N GLN A 36 -1.31 0.79 10.29
CA GLN A 36 -0.21 -0.11 10.67
C GLN A 36 0.48 -0.71 9.44
N GLY A 37 -0.28 -1.17 8.44
CA GLY A 37 0.28 -1.65 7.18
C GLY A 37 1.16 -0.60 6.49
N GLY A 38 0.70 0.66 6.46
CA GLY A 38 1.50 1.78 5.95
C GLY A 38 2.81 1.99 6.73
N GLN A 39 2.76 1.93 8.07
CA GLN A 39 3.95 2.05 8.91
C GLN A 39 4.92 0.88 8.72
N SER A 40 4.43 -0.35 8.57
CA SER A 40 5.26 -1.51 8.25
C SER A 40 6.02 -1.30 6.94
N GLY A 41 5.36 -0.74 5.92
CA GLY A 41 6.02 -0.37 4.66
C GLY A 41 7.11 0.68 4.84
N GLN A 42 6.89 1.70 5.67
CA GLN A 42 7.91 2.73 5.96
C GLN A 42 9.10 2.18 6.73
N VAL A 43 8.90 1.19 7.60
CA VAL A 43 9.97 0.54 8.36
C VAL A 43 10.76 -0.43 7.48
N VAL A 44 10.09 -1.25 6.67
CA VAL A 44 10.71 -2.33 5.87
C VAL A 44 11.27 -1.82 4.54
N GLY A 45 10.63 -0.83 3.92
CA GLY A 45 10.98 -0.32 2.60
C GLY A 45 12.43 0.17 2.48
N PRO A 46 12.90 1.10 3.32
CA PRO A 46 14.26 1.64 3.22
C PRO A 46 15.36 0.58 3.43
N PRO A 47 15.29 -0.31 4.44
CA PRO A 47 16.26 -1.40 4.57
C PRO A 47 16.32 -2.35 3.37
N VAL A 48 15.17 -2.74 2.81
CA VAL A 48 15.12 -3.62 1.62
C VAL A 48 15.72 -2.92 0.40
N LEU A 49 15.39 -1.64 0.19
CA LEU A 49 15.96 -0.84 -0.88
C LEU A 49 17.48 -0.71 -0.74
N ALA A 50 17.96 -0.40 0.47
CA ALA A 50 19.39 -0.27 0.75
C ALA A 50 20.13 -1.59 0.48
N TRP A 51 19.55 -2.72 0.89
CA TRP A 51 20.10 -4.05 0.62
C TRP A 51 20.14 -4.38 -0.87
N LEU A 52 19.10 -4.04 -1.64
CA LEU A 52 19.09 -4.24 -3.09
C LEU A 52 20.15 -3.41 -3.81
N VAL A 53 20.28 -2.13 -3.44
CA VAL A 53 21.26 -1.24 -4.08
C VAL A 53 22.68 -1.62 -3.70
N SER A 54 22.93 -2.03 -2.45
CA SER A 54 24.27 -2.44 -2.00
C SER A 54 24.74 -3.75 -2.62
N THR A 55 23.82 -4.69 -2.90
CA THR A 55 24.16 -5.98 -3.52
C THR A 55 24.27 -5.91 -5.03
N THR A 56 23.41 -5.14 -5.70
CA THR A 56 23.42 -5.01 -7.17
C THR A 56 24.35 -3.93 -7.69
N GLY A 57 24.76 -2.99 -6.82
CA GLY A 57 25.59 -1.84 -7.20
C GLY A 57 24.87 -0.82 -8.09
N THR A 58 23.56 -0.95 -8.31
CA THR A 58 22.79 -0.06 -9.19
C THR A 58 21.48 0.40 -8.55
N TRP A 59 21.14 1.67 -8.79
CA TRP A 59 19.86 2.25 -8.39
C TRP A 59 18.68 1.79 -9.24
N SER A 60 18.95 1.20 -10.42
CA SER A 60 17.93 0.63 -11.29
C SER A 60 17.12 -0.49 -10.58
N ALA A 61 17.80 -1.31 -9.76
CA ALA A 61 17.14 -2.34 -8.95
C ALA A 61 16.10 -1.73 -7.98
N GLY A 62 16.38 -0.55 -7.44
CA GLY A 62 15.45 0.19 -6.59
C GLY A 62 14.18 0.62 -7.33
N ALA A 63 14.33 1.12 -8.56
CA ALA A 63 13.19 1.49 -9.39
C ALA A 63 12.29 0.29 -9.71
N TRP A 64 12.88 -0.85 -10.07
CA TRP A 64 12.13 -2.09 -10.30
C TRP A 64 11.45 -2.62 -9.04
N PHE A 65 12.11 -2.52 -7.88
CA PHE A 65 11.51 -2.87 -6.59
C PHE A 65 10.29 -2.01 -6.28
N LEU A 66 10.41 -0.68 -6.35
CA LEU A 66 9.30 0.26 -6.14
C LEU A 66 8.16 0.02 -7.13
N GLY A 67 8.49 -0.20 -8.41
CA GLY A 67 7.52 -0.54 -9.45
C GLY A 67 6.79 -1.85 -9.17
N GLY A 68 7.49 -2.88 -8.71
CA GLY A 68 6.92 -4.17 -8.34
C GLY A 68 5.96 -4.07 -7.15
N VAL A 69 6.35 -3.35 -6.09
CA VAL A 69 5.49 -3.11 -4.92
C VAL A 69 4.24 -2.30 -5.30
N ALA A 70 4.40 -1.29 -6.16
CA ALA A 70 3.26 -0.52 -6.68
C ALA A 70 2.30 -1.40 -7.50
N LEU A 71 2.84 -2.28 -8.36
CA LEU A 71 2.03 -3.22 -9.14
C LEU A 71 1.25 -4.17 -8.25
N ILE A 72 1.88 -4.72 -7.20
CA ILE A 72 1.21 -5.56 -6.20
C ILE A 72 0.06 -4.79 -5.54
N GLY A 73 0.28 -3.54 -5.15
CA GLY A 73 -0.77 -2.68 -4.59
C GLY A 73 -1.96 -2.48 -5.53
N VAL A 74 -1.71 -2.28 -6.82
CA VAL A 74 -2.77 -2.19 -7.85
C VAL A 74 -3.52 -3.52 -7.96
N LEU A 75 -2.82 -4.65 -8.06
CA LEU A 75 -3.45 -5.97 -8.18
C LEU A 75 -4.32 -6.32 -6.97
N LEU A 76 -3.84 -6.02 -5.75
CA LEU A 76 -4.62 -6.21 -4.53
C LEU A 76 -5.86 -5.30 -4.49
N SER A 77 -5.73 -4.06 -4.94
CA SER A 77 -6.86 -3.13 -5.03
C SER A 77 -7.92 -3.60 -6.02
N LEU A 78 -7.50 -4.13 -7.18
CA LEU A 78 -8.40 -4.73 -8.16
C LEU A 78 -9.06 -6.00 -7.63
N CYS A 79 -8.30 -6.86 -6.93
CA CYS A 79 -8.84 -8.05 -6.28
C CYS A 79 -9.92 -7.68 -5.25
N LEU A 80 -9.66 -6.68 -4.40
CA LEU A 80 -10.63 -6.19 -3.43
C LEU A 80 -11.89 -5.63 -4.08
N ALA A 81 -11.75 -4.86 -5.17
CA ALA A 81 -12.90 -4.35 -5.93
C ALA A 81 -13.75 -5.50 -6.50
N ARG A 82 -13.10 -6.55 -7.04
CA ARG A 82 -13.80 -7.74 -7.55
C ARG A 82 -14.49 -8.54 -6.45
N LEU A 83 -13.89 -8.65 -5.27
CA LEU A 83 -14.53 -9.33 -4.14
C LEU A 83 -15.81 -8.59 -3.73
N LYS A 84 -15.78 -7.26 -3.68
CA LYS A 84 -16.94 -6.44 -3.36
C LYS A 84 -18.08 -6.57 -4.38
N ASP A 85 -17.77 -6.73 -5.66
CA ASP A 85 -18.79 -6.91 -6.70
C ASP A 85 -19.52 -8.28 -6.60
N LEU A 86 -18.97 -9.24 -5.85
CA LEU A 86 -19.55 -10.57 -5.65
C LEU A 86 -20.48 -10.67 -4.42
N GLU A 87 -20.40 -9.70 -3.52
CA GLU A 87 -21.24 -9.59 -2.30
C GLU A 87 -22.56 -8.86 -2.58
#